data_AF-A0A416MLR7-F1
#
_entry.id   AF-A0A416MLR7-F1
#
_cell.length_a   1.000
_cell.length_b   1.000
_cell.length_c   1.000
_cell.angle_alpha   90.00
_cell.angle_beta   90.00
_cell.angle_gamma   90.00
#
_symmetry.space_group_name_H-M   'P 1'
#
loop_
_entity.id
_entity.type
_entity.pdbx_description
1 polymer ?
#
loop_
_entity_poly.entity_id
_entity_poly.type
_entity_poly.pdbx_seq_one_letter_code
_entity_poly.pdbx_strand_id
1 'polypeptide(L)'
;MKQLEAEGIPFLDAMERFWKWCGKDPVFFTWGDMDLTELQRNIAYFGMENPFAFPLFYYDVQKLYSLYCLDGHARASLESVIETLALPKKWPFHRAVYDAAYTGCVLSQLEKQSWQSMVSVDYYRPPKNAQEEIYLVFERYSKFVSQLYPSREEAMEARNVSSMVCYKCGRNVTRRMNWFSDNNRKYFGLAYCPRHGWLKGKIRVKHCDGQVFMIKTMKLTDAEGARKIKAKSELMKKRRMEKAAEKGLRS
;
A
#
# COMPACT_ATOMS: atom_id res chain seq x y z
N MET A 1 -5.63 -2.85 30.33
CA MET A 1 -4.84 -3.96 30.87
C MET A 1 -5.64 -4.77 31.89
N LYS A 2 -6.15 -4.18 32.98
CA LYS A 2 -6.94 -4.89 34.01
C LYS A 2 -8.02 -5.87 33.52
N GLN A 3 -8.81 -5.50 32.50
CA GLN A 3 -9.83 -6.41 31.95
C GLN A 3 -9.22 -7.58 31.15
N LEU A 4 -8.19 -7.32 30.33
CA LEU A 4 -7.48 -8.37 29.58
C LEU A 4 -6.72 -9.32 30.51
N GLU A 5 -6.22 -8.81 31.63
CA GLU A 5 -5.56 -9.61 32.67
C GLU A 5 -6.54 -10.50 33.43
N ALA A 6 -7.80 -10.06 33.59
CA ALA A 6 -8.83 -10.78 34.32
C ALA A 6 -9.65 -11.76 33.46
N GLU A 7 -9.93 -11.39 32.20
CA GLU A 7 -10.90 -12.09 31.33
C GLU A 7 -10.28 -12.53 29.99
N GLY A 8 -9.05 -12.11 29.70
CA GLY A 8 -8.35 -12.47 28.48
C GLY A 8 -7.92 -13.93 28.46
N ILE A 9 -7.71 -14.44 27.24
CA ILE A 9 -7.08 -15.74 27.02
C ILE A 9 -5.69 -15.53 26.39
N PRO A 10 -4.78 -16.50 26.52
CA PRO A 10 -3.48 -16.46 25.84
C PRO A 10 -3.62 -16.21 24.34
N PHE A 11 -2.68 -15.46 23.75
CA PHE A 11 -2.72 -15.12 22.33
C PHE A 11 -2.76 -16.35 21.42
N LEU A 12 -1.97 -17.38 21.74
CA LEU A 12 -1.92 -18.62 20.97
C LEU A 12 -3.30 -19.30 20.93
N ASP A 13 -3.98 -19.39 22.08
CA ASP A 13 -5.33 -19.95 22.18
C ASP A 13 -6.35 -19.11 21.41
N ALA A 14 -6.26 -17.77 21.51
CA ALA A 14 -7.13 -16.86 20.77
C ALA A 14 -6.94 -17.02 19.26
N MET A 15 -5.70 -17.10 18.80
CA MET A 15 -5.35 -17.22 17.39
C MET A 15 -5.80 -18.56 16.81
N GLU A 16 -5.61 -19.67 17.53
CA GLU A 16 -6.09 -20.98 17.11
C GLU A 16 -7.62 -21.02 17.00
N ARG A 17 -8.31 -20.49 18.01
CA ARG A 17 -9.78 -20.37 17.99
C ARG A 17 -10.25 -19.48 16.84
N PHE A 18 -9.60 -18.35 16.62
CA PHE A 18 -9.91 -17.42 15.53
C PHE A 18 -9.74 -18.10 14.17
N TRP A 19 -8.60 -18.76 13.94
CA TRP A 19 -8.33 -19.44 12.67
C TRP A 19 -9.32 -20.59 12.41
N LYS A 20 -9.63 -21.38 13.44
CA LYS A 20 -10.65 -22.42 13.36
C LYS A 20 -12.03 -21.85 13.01
N TRP A 21 -12.39 -20.71 13.60
CA TRP A 21 -13.65 -20.02 13.33
C TRP A 21 -13.71 -19.45 11.91
N CYS A 22 -12.60 -18.92 11.38
CA CYS A 22 -12.51 -18.42 10.01
C CYS A 22 -12.87 -19.48 8.95
N GLY A 23 -12.60 -20.76 9.23
CA GLY A 23 -12.90 -21.86 8.32
C GLY A 23 -12.01 -21.86 7.07
N LYS A 24 -12.55 -22.36 5.96
CA LYS A 24 -11.80 -22.53 4.70
C LYS A 24 -11.80 -21.24 3.87
N ASP A 25 -10.64 -20.89 3.32
CA ASP A 25 -10.42 -19.78 2.39
C ASP A 25 -10.98 -18.41 2.88
N PRO A 26 -10.60 -17.95 4.08
CA PRO A 26 -11.15 -16.70 4.62
C PRO A 26 -10.71 -15.47 3.81
N VAL A 27 -11.62 -14.49 3.73
CA VAL A 27 -11.36 -13.18 3.11
C VAL A 27 -11.45 -12.10 4.17
N PHE A 28 -10.38 -11.33 4.32
CA PHE A 28 -10.28 -10.30 5.35
C PHE A 28 -10.66 -8.92 4.83
N PHE A 29 -11.41 -8.18 5.64
CA PHE A 29 -11.77 -6.78 5.44
C PHE A 29 -11.34 -5.98 6.67
N THR A 30 -10.60 -4.90 6.45
CA THR A 30 -9.98 -4.09 7.52
C THR A 30 -10.24 -2.61 7.28
N TRP A 31 -10.16 -1.80 8.35
CA TRP A 31 -10.18 -0.34 8.21
C TRP A 31 -8.74 0.21 8.20
N GLY A 32 -8.11 0.16 7.03
CA GLY A 32 -6.71 0.54 6.86
C GLY A 32 -5.81 -0.68 6.65
N ASP A 33 -4.48 -0.46 6.70
CA ASP A 33 -3.47 -1.43 6.26
C ASP A 33 -2.67 -2.09 7.39
N MET A 34 -3.02 -1.85 8.66
CA MET A 34 -2.20 -2.29 9.80
C MET A 34 -2.67 -3.60 10.43
N ASP A 35 -3.98 -3.88 10.47
CA ASP A 35 -4.53 -4.97 11.29
C ASP A 35 -3.89 -6.34 11.00
N LEU A 36 -3.76 -6.72 9.73
CA LEU A 36 -3.14 -8.00 9.33
C LEU A 36 -1.62 -7.99 9.50
N THR A 37 -0.97 -6.84 9.39
CA THR A 37 0.46 -6.72 9.64
C THR A 37 0.74 -6.92 11.13
N GLU A 38 -0.03 -6.29 12.02
CA GLU A 38 0.13 -6.45 13.47
C GLU A 38 -0.26 -7.87 13.93
N LEU A 39 -1.31 -8.47 13.35
CA LEU A 39 -1.66 -9.85 13.63
C LEU A 39 -0.51 -10.81 13.27
N GLN A 40 0.10 -10.64 12.09
CA GLN A 40 1.25 -11.45 11.69
C GLN A 40 2.50 -11.21 12.54
N ARG A 41 2.73 -9.97 13.01
CA ARG A 41 3.80 -9.69 13.98
C ARG A 41 3.60 -10.44 15.29
N ASN A 42 2.37 -10.47 15.79
CA ASN A 42 2.06 -11.23 17.01
C ASN A 42 2.24 -12.73 16.80
N ILE A 43 1.78 -13.27 15.67
CA ILE A 43 2.01 -14.67 15.29
C ILE A 43 3.51 -15.01 15.32
N ALA A 44 4.36 -14.17 14.70
CA ALA A 44 5.80 -14.37 14.71
C ALA A 44 6.43 -14.20 16.10
N TYR A 45 5.99 -13.21 16.88
CA TYR A 45 6.49 -12.97 18.24
C TYR A 45 6.26 -14.17 19.17
N PHE A 46 5.09 -14.81 19.06
CA PHE A 46 4.76 -16.01 19.84
C PHE A 46 5.26 -17.32 19.19
N GLY A 47 6.02 -17.26 18.09
CA GLY A 47 6.61 -18.44 17.44
C GLY A 47 5.60 -19.37 16.78
N MET A 48 4.39 -18.90 16.48
CA MET A 48 3.36 -19.67 15.80
C MET A 48 3.62 -19.69 14.29
N GLU A 49 3.35 -20.83 13.64
CA GLU A 49 3.39 -20.91 12.18
C GLU A 49 2.35 -19.98 11.57
N ASN A 50 2.75 -19.19 10.57
CA ASN A 50 1.85 -18.23 9.93
C ASN A 50 0.83 -18.95 9.03
N PRO A 51 -0.47 -18.91 9.37
CA PRO A 51 -1.48 -19.70 8.65
C PRO A 51 -1.93 -19.04 7.34
N PHE A 52 -1.52 -17.79 7.07
CA PHE A 52 -1.94 -17.06 5.90
C PHE A 52 -1.20 -17.51 4.64
N ALA A 53 -1.93 -17.66 3.54
CA ALA A 53 -1.33 -17.84 2.21
C ALA A 53 -0.43 -16.65 1.83
N PHE A 54 0.53 -16.91 0.95
CA PHE A 54 1.36 -15.88 0.34
C PHE A 54 1.07 -15.80 -1.18
N PRO A 55 0.86 -14.59 -1.75
CA PRO A 55 0.69 -13.31 -1.06
C PRO A 55 -0.59 -13.25 -0.21
N LEU A 56 -0.56 -12.48 0.89
CA LEU A 56 -1.76 -12.23 1.68
C LEU A 56 -2.55 -11.06 1.09
N PHE A 57 -3.66 -11.39 0.41
CA PHE A 57 -4.62 -10.41 -0.10
C PHE A 57 -5.74 -10.15 0.91
N TYR A 58 -6.19 -8.90 0.96
CA TYR A 58 -7.31 -8.46 1.80
C TYR A 58 -7.98 -7.22 1.19
N TYR A 59 -9.09 -6.78 1.78
CA TYR A 59 -9.76 -5.53 1.40
C TYR A 59 -9.57 -4.46 2.47
N ASP A 60 -8.81 -3.42 2.12
CA ASP A 60 -8.72 -2.18 2.90
C ASP A 60 -9.95 -1.32 2.59
N VAL A 61 -10.96 -1.37 3.47
CA VAL A 61 -12.24 -0.67 3.28
C VAL A 61 -12.04 0.85 3.31
N GLN A 62 -11.06 1.35 4.07
CA GLN A 62 -10.72 2.78 4.09
C GLN A 62 -10.19 3.23 2.72
N LYS A 63 -9.34 2.42 2.07
CA LYS A 63 -8.90 2.65 0.68
C LYS A 63 -10.06 2.54 -0.30
N LEU A 64 -10.96 1.57 -0.15
CA LEU A 64 -12.12 1.43 -1.03
C LEU A 64 -13.01 2.67 -0.94
N TYR A 65 -13.41 3.07 0.28
CA TYR A 65 -14.19 4.28 0.51
C TYR A 65 -13.55 5.51 -0.14
N SER A 66 -12.24 5.68 0.04
CA SER A 66 -11.51 6.77 -0.62
C SER A 66 -11.60 6.73 -2.15
N LEU A 67 -11.51 5.54 -2.77
CA LEU A 67 -11.52 5.39 -4.23
C LEU A 67 -12.88 5.70 -4.86
N TYR A 68 -13.97 5.37 -4.16
CA TYR A 68 -15.33 5.45 -4.69
C TYR A 68 -16.12 6.66 -4.19
N CYS A 69 -15.82 7.16 -2.99
CA CYS A 69 -16.58 8.24 -2.35
C CYS A 69 -15.76 9.54 -2.19
N LEU A 70 -14.42 9.48 -2.33
CA LEU A 70 -13.52 10.64 -2.20
C LEU A 70 -12.61 10.78 -3.45
N ASP A 71 -11.38 11.25 -3.26
CA ASP A 71 -10.39 11.53 -4.33
C ASP A 71 -9.41 10.37 -4.62
N GLY A 72 -9.60 9.20 -3.98
CA GLY A 72 -8.70 8.04 -4.06
C GLY A 72 -7.37 8.17 -3.32
N HIS A 73 -7.16 9.28 -2.61
CA HIS A 73 -5.93 9.60 -1.87
C HIS A 73 -6.16 9.88 -0.38
N ALA A 74 -7.25 10.56 -0.05
CA ALA A 74 -7.66 10.87 1.30
C ALA A 74 -7.89 9.60 2.13
N ARG A 75 -7.60 9.68 3.43
CA ARG A 75 -7.81 8.59 4.39
C ARG A 75 -8.58 9.17 5.56
N ALA A 76 -9.88 8.92 5.59
CA ALA A 76 -10.77 9.39 6.65
C ALA A 76 -10.80 8.40 7.81
N SER A 77 -10.96 8.89 9.04
CA SER A 77 -11.21 8.01 10.19
C SER A 77 -12.55 7.30 10.04
N LEU A 78 -12.69 6.14 10.68
CA LEU A 78 -13.94 5.38 10.64
C LEU A 78 -15.11 6.22 11.17
N GLU A 79 -14.91 6.89 12.30
CA GLU A 79 -15.90 7.79 12.89
C GLU A 79 -16.35 8.89 11.93
N SER A 80 -15.41 9.59 11.27
CA SER A 80 -15.74 10.65 10.31
C SER A 80 -16.56 10.11 9.13
N VAL A 81 -16.30 8.87 8.69
CA VAL A 81 -17.08 8.25 7.62
C VAL A 81 -18.48 7.85 8.08
N ILE A 82 -18.61 7.29 9.29
CA ILE A 82 -19.91 6.97 9.89
C ILE A 82 -20.78 8.24 10.00
N GLU A 83 -20.19 9.36 10.43
CA GLU A 83 -20.87 10.66 10.49
C GLU A 83 -21.27 11.16 9.11
N THR A 84 -20.35 11.14 8.14
CA THR A 84 -20.57 11.62 6.77
C THR A 84 -21.71 10.85 6.09
N LEU A 85 -21.78 9.55 6.32
CA LEU A 85 -22.81 8.67 5.77
C LEU A 85 -24.11 8.68 6.60
N ALA A 86 -24.19 9.49 7.65
CA ALA A 86 -25.31 9.54 8.60
C ALA A 86 -25.71 8.15 9.13
N LEU A 87 -24.72 7.26 9.32
CA LEU A 87 -24.95 5.91 9.83
C LEU A 87 -25.18 5.94 11.35
N PRO A 88 -26.10 5.12 11.90
CA PRO A 88 -26.39 5.13 13.33
C PRO A 88 -25.17 4.78 14.19
N LYS A 89 -24.81 5.67 15.12
CA LYS A 89 -23.74 5.45 16.13
C LYS A 89 -24.27 4.60 17.30
N LYS A 90 -24.46 3.30 17.06
CA LYS A 90 -25.04 2.36 18.04
C LYS A 90 -24.09 1.97 19.18
N TRP A 91 -22.78 2.04 18.93
CA TRP A 91 -21.74 1.56 19.84
C TRP A 91 -20.58 2.57 19.96
N PRO A 92 -19.86 2.58 21.09
CA PRO A 92 -18.67 3.40 21.24
C PRO A 92 -17.56 2.97 20.26
N PHE A 93 -16.79 3.93 19.76
CA PHE A 93 -15.60 3.67 18.95
C PHE A 93 -14.44 3.10 19.80
N HIS A 94 -13.39 2.62 19.13
CA HIS A 94 -12.15 2.11 19.74
C HIS A 94 -12.31 0.80 20.51
N ARG A 95 -13.38 0.06 20.24
CA ARG A 95 -13.45 -1.38 20.55
C ARG A 95 -13.40 -2.14 19.23
N ALA A 96 -12.43 -3.05 19.09
CA ALA A 96 -12.16 -3.76 17.85
C ALA A 96 -13.41 -4.43 17.23
N VAL A 97 -14.27 -5.03 18.05
CA VAL A 97 -15.52 -5.66 17.58
C VAL A 97 -16.51 -4.65 16.98
N TYR A 98 -16.60 -3.45 17.57
CA TYR A 98 -17.48 -2.39 17.08
C TYR A 98 -16.90 -1.70 15.86
N ASP A 99 -15.59 -1.47 15.83
CA ASP A 99 -14.90 -0.92 14.65
C ASP A 99 -15.02 -1.90 13.46
N ALA A 100 -14.96 -3.22 13.68
CA ALA A 100 -15.23 -4.23 12.66
C ALA A 100 -16.68 -4.18 12.16
N ALA A 101 -17.66 -4.05 13.07
CA ALA A 101 -19.07 -3.91 12.71
C ALA A 101 -19.33 -2.65 11.87
N TYR A 102 -18.80 -1.50 12.30
CA TYR A 102 -18.88 -0.24 11.56
C TYR A 102 -18.17 -0.31 10.20
N THR A 103 -17.03 -0.99 10.13
CA THR A 103 -16.35 -1.26 8.85
C THR A 103 -17.25 -2.04 7.89
N GLY A 104 -17.97 -3.04 8.39
CA GLY A 104 -19.00 -3.76 7.63
C GLY A 104 -20.17 -2.87 7.19
N CYS A 105 -20.62 -1.95 8.04
CA CYS A 105 -21.65 -0.97 7.69
C CYS A 105 -21.19 -0.02 6.57
N VAL A 106 -19.93 0.44 6.58
CA VAL A 106 -19.39 1.27 5.49
C VAL A 106 -19.26 0.45 4.21
N LEU A 107 -18.76 -0.78 4.30
CA LEU A 107 -18.64 -1.66 3.14
C LEU A 107 -19.98 -1.93 2.47
N SER A 108 -21.08 -2.06 3.23
CA SER A 108 -22.42 -2.28 2.68
C SER A 108 -22.96 -1.07 1.90
N GLN A 109 -22.37 0.11 2.06
CA GLN A 109 -22.70 1.29 1.25
C GLN A 109 -21.97 1.30 -0.10
N LEU A 110 -21.02 0.37 -0.33
CA LEU A 110 -20.25 0.30 -1.58
C LEU A 110 -20.80 -0.77 -2.52
N GLU A 111 -21.03 -0.42 -3.79
CA GLU A 111 -21.52 -1.36 -4.80
C GLU A 111 -20.56 -2.54 -5.03
N LYS A 112 -21.05 -3.77 -4.87
CA LYS A 112 -20.23 -5.00 -4.85
C LYS A 112 -19.32 -5.16 -6.07
N GLN A 113 -19.85 -4.95 -7.27
CA GLN A 113 -19.09 -5.12 -8.52
C GLN A 113 -17.95 -4.11 -8.64
N SER A 114 -18.07 -2.96 -7.99
CA SER A 114 -17.08 -1.90 -8.09
C SER A 114 -15.78 -2.27 -7.36
N TRP A 115 -15.84 -2.88 -6.17
CA TRP A 115 -14.69 -3.04 -5.28
C TRP A 115 -14.05 -4.43 -5.26
N GLN A 116 -14.69 -5.47 -5.78
CA GLN A 116 -14.16 -6.85 -5.74
C GLN A 116 -12.80 -7.01 -6.43
N SER A 117 -12.52 -6.25 -7.48
CA SER A 117 -11.21 -6.30 -8.13
C SER A 117 -10.13 -5.51 -7.39
N MET A 118 -10.47 -4.75 -6.34
CA MET A 118 -9.59 -3.75 -5.71
C MET A 118 -8.83 -4.24 -4.47
N VAL A 119 -8.37 -5.49 -4.49
CA VAL A 119 -7.60 -6.09 -3.41
C VAL A 119 -6.39 -5.24 -2.99
N SER A 120 -6.07 -5.32 -1.72
CA SER A 120 -4.83 -4.85 -1.11
C SER A 120 -3.90 -6.04 -0.86
N VAL A 121 -2.62 -5.73 -0.70
CA VAL A 121 -1.56 -6.70 -0.46
C VAL A 121 -0.97 -6.33 0.87
N ASP A 122 -0.94 -7.27 1.81
CA ASP A 122 -0.18 -7.10 3.04
C ASP A 122 1.31 -7.32 2.74
N TYR A 123 2.18 -6.50 3.33
CA TYR A 123 3.62 -6.51 3.02
C TYR A 123 4.48 -6.98 4.20
N TYR A 124 3.88 -7.60 5.23
CA TYR A 124 4.64 -8.16 6.34
C TYR A 124 5.60 -9.24 5.86
N ARG A 125 5.15 -10.11 4.95
CA ARG A 125 6.00 -11.01 4.18
C ARG A 125 6.19 -10.40 2.78
N PRO A 126 7.37 -9.84 2.44
CA PRO A 126 7.66 -9.43 1.07
C PRO A 126 8.04 -10.64 0.20
N PRO A 127 7.94 -10.52 -1.14
CA PRO A 127 8.50 -11.51 -2.06
C PRO A 127 9.99 -11.74 -1.80
N LYS A 128 10.42 -13.00 -1.73
CA LYS A 128 11.83 -13.36 -1.47
C LYS A 128 12.66 -13.50 -2.75
N ASN A 129 12.01 -13.78 -3.87
CA ASN A 129 12.63 -14.03 -5.16
C ASN A 129 11.76 -13.48 -6.31
N ALA A 130 12.30 -13.52 -7.52
CA ALA A 130 11.64 -13.00 -8.72
C ALA A 130 10.30 -13.71 -9.04
N GLN A 131 10.17 -15.00 -8.71
CA GLN A 131 8.97 -15.80 -8.97
C GLN A 131 7.80 -15.43 -8.05
N GLU A 132 8.11 -14.92 -6.85
CA GLU A 132 7.14 -14.44 -5.87
C GLU A 132 6.72 -12.98 -6.09
N GLU A 133 7.32 -12.27 -7.06
CA GLU A 133 6.99 -10.87 -7.32
C GLU A 133 5.53 -10.69 -7.71
N ILE A 134 4.91 -9.65 -7.14
CA ILE A 134 3.47 -9.46 -7.23
C ILE A 134 3.19 -8.39 -8.28
N TYR A 135 2.47 -8.75 -9.34
CA TYR A 135 1.98 -7.79 -10.34
C TYR A 135 0.46 -7.79 -10.40
N LEU A 136 -0.15 -6.65 -10.07
CA LEU A 136 -1.60 -6.46 -10.10
C LEU A 136 -1.96 -5.31 -11.03
N VAL A 137 -2.94 -5.55 -11.90
CA VAL A 137 -3.53 -4.51 -12.76
C VAL A 137 -4.94 -4.24 -12.29
N PHE A 138 -5.18 -3.01 -11.84
CA PHE A 138 -6.49 -2.50 -11.49
C PHE A 138 -6.98 -1.56 -12.59
N GLU A 139 -8.27 -1.24 -12.54
CA GLU A 139 -8.89 -0.34 -13.51
C GLU A 139 -8.15 1.00 -13.65
N ARG A 140 -7.74 1.60 -12.52
CA ARG A 140 -7.16 2.96 -12.46
C ARG A 140 -5.63 2.98 -12.35
N TYR A 141 -4.99 1.84 -12.09
CA TYR A 141 -3.55 1.75 -11.82
C TYR A 141 -3.03 0.33 -11.85
N SER A 142 -1.72 0.14 -12.01
CA SER A 142 -1.06 -1.13 -11.63
C SER A 142 -0.22 -0.98 -10.38
N LYS A 143 0.00 -2.10 -9.71
CA LYS A 143 0.90 -2.26 -8.57
C LYS A 143 1.89 -3.38 -8.87
N PHE A 144 3.15 -3.14 -8.56
CA PHE A 144 4.21 -4.13 -8.56
C PHE A 144 4.89 -4.14 -7.20
N VAL A 145 5.14 -5.33 -6.65
CA VAL A 145 5.92 -5.54 -5.42
C VAL A 145 7.11 -6.40 -5.80
N SER A 146 8.30 -5.84 -5.64
CA SER A 146 9.54 -6.54 -5.98
C SER A 146 9.94 -7.57 -4.94
N GLN A 147 10.90 -8.41 -5.30
CA GLN A 147 11.72 -9.14 -4.36
C GLN A 147 12.55 -8.22 -3.45
N LEU A 148 13.20 -8.84 -2.47
CA LEU A 148 14.18 -8.17 -1.60
C LEU A 148 15.49 -7.89 -2.35
N TYR A 149 16.08 -6.75 -2.03
CA TYR A 149 17.38 -6.28 -2.50
C TYR A 149 18.23 -5.84 -1.31
N PRO A 150 19.56 -5.98 -1.35
CA PRO A 150 20.43 -5.50 -0.28
C PRO A 150 20.34 -3.99 -0.05
N SER A 151 20.18 -3.21 -1.12
CA SER A 151 20.08 -1.75 -1.05
C SER A 151 19.02 -1.21 -2.01
N ARG A 152 18.60 0.05 -1.76
CA ARG A 152 17.66 0.73 -2.66
C ARG A 152 18.32 1.07 -4.01
N GLU A 153 19.64 1.28 -4.01
CA GLU A 153 20.44 1.55 -5.19
C GLU A 153 20.39 0.33 -6.12
N GLU A 154 20.72 -0.86 -5.63
CA GLU A 154 20.66 -2.12 -6.38
C GLU A 154 19.23 -2.41 -6.89
N ALA A 155 18.23 -2.20 -6.04
CA ALA A 155 16.84 -2.34 -6.45
C ALA A 155 16.48 -1.40 -7.62
N MET A 156 17.02 -0.19 -7.67
CA MET A 156 16.75 0.77 -8.75
C MET A 156 17.55 0.49 -10.03
N GLU A 157 18.63 -0.30 -9.95
CA GLU A 157 19.36 -0.82 -11.11
C GLU A 157 18.59 -1.97 -11.78
N ALA A 158 17.82 -2.74 -11.00
CA ALA A 158 17.03 -3.84 -11.52
C ALA A 158 15.94 -3.37 -12.52
N ARG A 159 15.89 -3.99 -13.70
CA ARG A 159 14.99 -3.58 -14.79
C ARG A 159 13.52 -3.80 -14.47
N ASN A 160 13.16 -4.87 -13.77
CA ASN A 160 11.79 -5.14 -13.30
C ASN A 160 11.25 -4.00 -12.41
N VAL A 161 12.12 -3.40 -11.58
CA VAL A 161 11.79 -2.25 -10.73
C VAL A 161 11.77 -0.94 -11.52
N SER A 162 12.83 -0.62 -12.27
CA SER A 162 13.03 0.70 -12.88
C SER A 162 12.32 0.91 -14.22
N SER A 163 11.91 -0.16 -14.90
CA SER A 163 11.11 -0.06 -16.12
C SER A 163 9.71 0.49 -15.85
N MET A 164 9.18 1.22 -16.83
CA MET A 164 7.81 1.72 -16.81
C MET A 164 7.04 1.03 -17.94
N VAL A 165 5.92 0.40 -17.56
CA VAL A 165 5.00 -0.29 -18.46
C VAL A 165 3.64 0.41 -18.39
N CYS A 166 3.01 0.62 -19.54
CA CYS A 166 1.65 1.13 -19.56
C CYS A 166 0.68 0.02 -19.12
N TYR A 167 0.07 0.17 -17.95
CA TYR A 167 -0.83 -0.85 -17.39
C TYR A 167 -2.12 -1.08 -18.21
N LYS A 168 -2.43 -0.20 -19.17
CA LYS A 168 -3.59 -0.35 -20.08
C LYS A 168 -3.29 -1.18 -21.34
N CYS A 169 -2.07 -1.12 -21.90
CA CYS A 169 -1.70 -1.89 -23.12
C CYS A 169 -0.55 -2.88 -22.91
N GLY A 170 0.06 -2.96 -21.73
CA GLY A 170 1.20 -3.83 -21.45
C GLY A 170 2.51 -3.43 -22.13
N ARG A 171 2.54 -2.38 -22.95
CA ARG A 171 3.76 -1.96 -23.67
C ARG A 171 4.73 -1.23 -22.74
N ASN A 172 6.02 -1.50 -22.92
CA ASN A 172 7.09 -0.66 -22.38
C ASN A 172 6.94 0.77 -22.89
N VAL A 173 7.08 1.74 -21.99
CA VAL A 173 6.95 3.16 -22.33
C VAL A 173 8.27 3.89 -22.09
N THR A 174 8.60 4.79 -23.02
CA THR A 174 9.78 5.63 -22.90
C THR A 174 9.60 6.60 -21.75
N ARG A 175 10.55 6.57 -20.81
CA ARG A 175 10.63 7.55 -19.73
C ARG A 175 10.86 8.93 -20.32
N ARG A 176 10.04 9.90 -19.92
CA ARG A 176 10.24 11.32 -20.24
C ARG A 176 11.07 12.02 -19.18
N MET A 177 11.37 11.33 -18.09
CA MET A 177 12.22 11.77 -17.00
C MET A 177 12.77 10.56 -16.24
N ASN A 178 14.02 10.65 -15.78
CA ASN A 178 14.60 9.64 -14.89
C ASN A 178 13.85 9.59 -13.56
N TRP A 179 13.88 8.42 -12.91
CA TRP A 179 13.41 8.30 -11.54
C TRP A 179 14.17 9.28 -10.65
N PHE A 180 13.45 10.09 -9.90
CA PHE A 180 14.04 10.99 -8.92
C PHE A 180 13.35 10.77 -7.58
N SER A 181 14.09 11.02 -6.51
CA SER A 181 13.60 10.82 -5.15
C SER A 181 13.36 12.16 -4.47
N ASP A 182 12.20 12.32 -3.83
CA ASP A 182 11.92 13.50 -2.98
C ASP A 182 12.54 13.37 -1.58
N ASN A 183 12.77 12.13 -1.16
CA ASN A 183 13.40 11.72 0.08
C ASN A 183 13.88 10.26 -0.09
N ASN A 184 14.57 9.74 0.91
CA ASN A 184 15.10 8.37 0.83
C ASN A 184 14.04 7.26 0.85
N ARG A 185 12.73 7.59 0.90
CA ARG A 185 11.62 6.62 1.00
C ARG A 185 10.81 6.48 -0.29
N LYS A 186 10.94 7.39 -1.26
CA LYS A 186 10.06 7.43 -2.45
C LYS A 186 10.80 7.89 -3.70
N TYR A 187 10.52 7.24 -4.82
CA TYR A 187 10.87 7.70 -6.17
C TYR A 187 9.61 8.06 -6.97
N PHE A 188 9.78 9.01 -7.89
CA PHE A 188 8.77 9.47 -8.83
C PHE A 188 9.33 9.38 -10.25
N GLY A 189 8.48 8.97 -11.17
CA GLY A 189 8.81 8.80 -12.59
C GLY A 189 7.69 9.32 -13.47
N LEU A 190 8.04 9.72 -14.69
CA LEU A 190 7.09 10.18 -15.70
C LEU A 190 7.43 9.52 -17.04
N ALA A 191 6.41 8.94 -17.68
CA ALA A 191 6.51 8.32 -19.00
C ALA A 191 5.31 8.73 -19.86
N TYR A 192 5.38 8.41 -21.14
CA TYR A 192 4.30 8.67 -22.09
C TYR A 192 4.01 7.41 -22.91
N CYS A 193 2.75 6.99 -22.93
CA CYS A 193 2.25 5.95 -23.82
C CYS A 193 1.62 6.59 -25.05
N PRO A 194 2.05 6.26 -26.28
CA PRO A 194 1.43 6.80 -27.49
C PRO A 194 -0.07 6.53 -27.62
N ARG A 195 -0.59 5.48 -26.96
CA ARG A 195 -2.01 5.12 -26.99
C ARG A 195 -2.84 5.72 -25.85
N HIS A 196 -2.24 5.89 -24.67
CA HIS A 196 -2.97 6.19 -23.44
C HIS A 196 -2.52 7.47 -22.74
N GLY A 197 -1.54 8.19 -23.30
CA GLY A 197 -1.08 9.47 -22.78
C GLY A 197 -0.07 9.34 -21.63
N TRP A 198 -0.07 10.33 -20.74
CA TRP A 198 0.92 10.45 -19.67
C TRP A 198 0.72 9.41 -18.57
N LEU A 199 1.84 8.85 -18.11
CA LEU A 199 1.90 7.94 -16.97
C LEU A 199 2.82 8.49 -15.90
N LYS A 200 2.31 8.51 -14.66
CA LYS A 200 3.12 8.75 -13.47
C LYS A 200 3.42 7.45 -12.75
N GLY A 201 4.69 7.28 -12.40
CA GLY A 201 5.20 6.21 -11.57
C GLY A 201 5.51 6.71 -10.17
N LYS A 202 5.20 5.91 -9.15
CA LYS A 202 5.63 6.13 -7.77
C LYS A 202 6.17 4.83 -7.21
N ILE A 203 7.42 4.83 -6.77
CA ILE A 203 8.03 3.70 -6.06
C ILE A 203 8.13 4.09 -4.59
N ARG A 204 7.65 3.23 -3.69
CA ARG A 204 7.88 3.34 -2.25
C ARG A 204 8.94 2.32 -1.86
N VAL A 205 9.96 2.77 -1.13
CA VAL A 205 10.98 1.91 -0.53
C VAL A 205 10.46 1.41 0.82
N LYS A 206 10.47 0.09 1.02
CA LYS A 206 10.14 -0.56 2.29
C LYS A 206 11.37 -1.33 2.77
N HIS A 207 11.63 -1.30 4.07
CA HIS A 207 12.76 -2.00 4.69
C HIS A 207 12.24 -3.28 5.35
N CYS A 208 13.02 -4.34 5.28
CA CYS A 208 12.78 -5.63 5.91
C CYS A 208 14.15 -6.21 6.29
N ASP A 209 14.43 -6.35 7.59
CA ASP A 209 15.63 -7.03 8.12
C ASP A 209 16.96 -6.61 7.46
N GLY A 210 17.20 -5.29 7.35
CA GLY A 210 18.42 -4.75 6.74
C GLY A 210 18.43 -4.72 5.20
N GLN A 211 17.46 -5.37 4.56
CA GLN A 211 17.22 -5.32 3.11
C GLN A 211 16.06 -4.37 2.77
N VAL A 212 15.79 -4.20 1.48
CA VAL A 212 14.66 -3.40 0.99
C VAL A 212 13.86 -4.11 -0.09
N PHE A 213 12.58 -3.78 -0.20
CA PHE A 213 11.75 -4.12 -1.36
C PHE A 213 10.99 -2.90 -1.85
N MET A 214 10.57 -2.95 -3.12
CA MET A 214 10.01 -1.82 -3.85
C MET A 214 8.55 -2.04 -4.18
N ILE A 215 7.71 -1.08 -3.79
CA ILE A 215 6.30 -1.05 -4.19
C ILE A 215 6.13 0.02 -5.26
N LYS A 216 6.03 -0.40 -6.53
CA LYS A 216 5.80 0.48 -7.68
C LYS A 216 4.32 0.59 -8.00
N THR A 217 3.83 1.81 -8.20
CA THR A 217 2.47 2.09 -8.67
C THR A 217 2.55 2.91 -9.96
N MET A 218 1.84 2.48 -10.99
CA MET A 218 1.72 3.19 -12.27
C MET A 218 0.30 3.68 -12.46
N LYS A 219 0.12 4.97 -12.75
CA LYS A 219 -1.20 5.59 -12.99
C LYS A 219 -1.17 6.46 -14.24
N LEU A 220 -2.31 6.55 -14.93
CA LEU A 220 -2.49 7.61 -15.93
C LEU A 220 -2.52 8.96 -15.23
N THR A 221 -2.12 9.99 -15.95
CA THR A 221 -2.22 11.38 -15.51
C THR A 221 -2.48 12.26 -16.73
N ASP A 222 -3.02 13.43 -16.49
CA ASP A 222 -3.18 14.49 -17.49
C ASP A 222 -1.89 15.31 -17.66
N ALA A 223 -1.92 16.28 -18.57
CA ALA A 223 -0.81 17.20 -18.81
C ALA A 223 -0.45 18.02 -17.56
N GLU A 224 -1.45 18.41 -16.77
CA GLU A 224 -1.23 19.17 -15.54
C GLU A 224 -0.51 18.34 -14.47
N GLY A 225 -0.95 17.11 -14.23
CA GLY A 225 -0.24 16.18 -13.33
C GLY A 225 1.16 15.84 -13.80
N ALA A 226 1.39 15.77 -15.12
CA ALA A 226 2.74 15.64 -15.69
C ALA A 226 3.61 16.87 -15.40
N ARG A 227 3.07 18.10 -15.55
CA ARG A 227 3.76 19.35 -15.19
C ARG A 227 4.13 19.39 -13.71
N LYS A 228 3.20 19.03 -12.81
CA LYS A 228 3.45 18.97 -11.36
C LYS A 228 4.62 18.04 -11.01
N ILE A 229 4.72 16.89 -11.68
CA ILE A 229 5.82 15.94 -11.45
C ILE A 229 7.17 16.49 -11.96
N LYS A 230 7.18 17.17 -13.09
CA LYS A 230 8.39 17.84 -13.63
C LYS A 230 8.87 18.96 -12.70
N ALA A 231 7.97 19.86 -12.31
CA ALA A 231 8.27 20.95 -11.38
C ALA A 231 8.84 20.43 -10.04
N LYS A 232 8.27 19.31 -9.55
CA LYS A 232 8.80 18.64 -8.35
C LYS A 232 10.23 18.12 -8.56
N SER A 233 10.56 17.57 -9.72
CA SER A 233 11.92 17.11 -10.04
C SER A 233 12.92 18.26 -10.06
N GLU A 234 12.55 19.38 -10.68
CA GLU A 234 13.37 20.60 -10.77
C GLU A 234 13.67 21.18 -9.38
N LEU A 235 12.64 21.28 -8.54
CA LEU A 235 12.80 21.72 -7.15
C LEU A 235 13.78 20.81 -6.38
N MET A 236 13.67 19.49 -6.55
CA MET A 236 14.59 18.56 -5.89
C MET A 236 16.03 18.67 -6.41
N LYS A 237 16.23 18.94 -7.70
CA LYS A 237 17.56 19.21 -8.27
C LYS A 237 18.16 20.49 -7.68
N LYS A 238 17.38 21.58 -7.63
CA LYS A 238 17.81 22.86 -7.05
C LYS A 238 18.26 22.69 -5.59
N ARG A 239 17.45 22.02 -4.76
CA ARG A 239 17.79 21.71 -3.36
C ARG A 239 19.04 20.86 -3.19
N ARG A 240 19.32 19.95 -4.14
CA ARG A 240 20.55 19.13 -4.11
C ARG A 240 21.78 19.96 -4.44
N MET A 241 21.66 20.87 -5.41
CA MET A 241 22.74 21.79 -5.79
C MET A 241 23.06 22.77 -4.66
N GLU A 242 22.04 23.36 -4.03
CA GLU A 242 22.21 24.26 -2.86
C GLU A 242 22.96 23.56 -1.71
N LYS A 243 22.54 22.34 -1.35
CA LYS A 243 23.22 21.55 -0.31
C LYS A 243 24.66 21.16 -0.66
N ALA A 244 24.95 20.92 -1.93
CA ALA A 244 26.31 20.61 -2.38
C ALA A 244 27.21 21.84 -2.29
N ALA A 245 26.71 23.02 -2.68
CA ALA A 245 27.41 24.29 -2.53
C ALA A 245 27.69 24.62 -1.06
N GLU A 246 26.71 24.50 -0.17
CA GLU A 246 26.90 24.73 1.27
C GLU A 246 27.96 23.82 1.91
N LYS A 247 28.06 22.56 1.45
CA LYS A 247 29.10 21.64 1.92
C LYS A 247 30.47 22.01 1.38
N GLY A 248 30.56 22.40 0.11
CA GLY A 248 31.81 22.85 -0.51
C GLY A 248 32.35 24.18 0.05
N LEU A 249 31.49 25.03 0.62
CA LEU A 249 31.89 26.25 1.33
C LEU A 249 32.37 26.00 2.78
N ARG A 250 32.08 24.83 3.36
CA ARG A 250 32.45 24.44 4.74
C ARG A 250 33.64 23.49 4.81
N SER A 251 34.15 23.05 3.66
CA SER A 251 35.31 22.19 3.48
C SER A 251 36.46 22.98 2.89
#